data_AF-A0A8S0FID1-F1
#
_entry.id   AF-A0A8S0FID1-F1
#
_cell.length_a   1.000
_cell.length_b   1.000
_cell.length_c   1.000
_cell.angle_alpha   90.00
_cell.angle_beta   90.00
_cell.angle_gamma   90.00
#
_symmetry.space_group_name_H-M   'P 1'
#
loop_
_entity.id
_entity.type
_entity.pdbx_description
1 polymer ?
#
loop_
_entity_poly.entity_id
_entity_poly.type
_entity_poly.pdbx_seq_one_letter_code
_entity_poly.pdbx_strand_id
1 'polypeptide(L)'
;MRPFESKEIYKRLIVSEDNKTLLGAVLVGDTSDYGNLLQLVLNAIELPENPDSLILPAHSGSGKPSIGVDKLPDSAQICSCFDVTKGDLIAAINKGCHTVAALKAETKAGTGCGGCIPLVTQVLNAELAKQGIEVNNNLCEHFAYSRQELFHLIRVEGIKTFEELLAKHAVSNQFSVHSQRLRL
;
A
#
# COMPACT_ATOMS: atom_id res chain seq x y z
N MET A 1 -32.52 -1.24 -2.16
CA MET A 1 -32.29 -0.40 -0.96
C MET A 1 -31.51 -1.26 0.03
N ARG A 2 -30.19 -1.08 0.17
CA ARG A 2 -29.42 -1.76 1.24
C ARG A 2 -29.35 -0.80 2.44
N PRO A 3 -29.73 -1.22 3.66
CA PRO A 3 -29.66 -0.36 4.84
C PRO A 3 -28.21 -0.07 5.22
N PHE A 4 -28.01 1.11 5.80
CA PHE A 4 -26.78 1.64 6.40
C PHE A 4 -26.06 0.61 7.29
N GLU A 5 -24.83 0.22 6.94
CA GLU A 5 -23.95 -0.58 7.80
C GLU A 5 -23.07 0.40 8.58
N SER A 6 -23.37 0.66 9.86
CA SER A 6 -22.40 1.33 10.73
C SER A 6 -21.28 0.33 10.99
N LYS A 7 -20.13 0.50 10.33
CA LYS A 7 -18.94 -0.26 10.69
C LYS A 7 -18.56 0.11 12.12
N GLU A 8 -18.86 -0.75 13.08
CA GLU A 8 -18.38 -0.62 14.46
C GLU A 8 -16.87 -0.78 14.44
N ILE A 9 -16.16 0.35 14.45
CA ILE A 9 -14.70 0.41 14.47
C ILE A 9 -14.28 0.67 15.92
N TYR A 10 -13.45 -0.23 16.45
CA TYR A 10 -12.83 -0.04 17.77
C TYR A 10 -11.31 -0.19 17.62
N LYS A 11 -10.58 0.83 18.08
CA LYS A 11 -9.12 0.83 18.09
C LYS A 11 -8.62 1.27 19.45
N ARG A 12 -7.71 0.50 20.05
CA ARG A 12 -7.06 0.82 21.33
C ARG A 12 -5.57 0.57 21.21
N LEU A 13 -4.76 1.54 21.60
CA LEU A 13 -3.32 1.39 21.78
C LEU A 13 -3.00 1.04 23.23
N ILE A 14 -2.00 0.19 23.43
CA ILE A 14 -1.42 -0.13 24.73
C ILE A 14 0.02 0.37 24.68
N VAL A 15 0.33 1.37 25.49
CA VAL A 15 1.62 2.06 25.53
C VAL A 15 2.38 1.74 26.81
N SER A 16 3.70 1.90 26.80
CA SER A 16 4.54 1.77 27.98
C SER A 16 4.22 2.83 29.04
N GLU A 17 4.62 2.58 30.29
CA GLU A 17 4.36 3.50 31.42
C GLU A 17 4.93 4.90 31.21
N ASP A 18 6.04 5.00 30.46
CA ASP A 18 6.68 6.26 30.07
C ASP A 18 6.10 6.89 28.78
N ASN A 19 5.05 6.30 28.19
CA ASN A 19 4.43 6.68 26.92
C ASN A 19 5.36 6.72 25.70
N LYS A 20 6.54 6.10 25.76
CA LYS A 20 7.53 6.15 24.66
C LYS A 20 7.38 5.05 23.64
N THR A 21 6.85 3.89 24.01
CA THR A 21 6.82 2.71 23.13
C THR A 21 5.45 2.08 23.08
N LEU A 22 5.13 1.46 21.95
CA LEU A 22 3.90 0.70 21.78
C LEU A 22 4.13 -0.74 22.27
N LEU A 23 3.34 -1.18 23.24
CA LEU A 23 3.33 -2.57 23.71
C LEU A 23 2.38 -3.45 22.89
N GLY A 24 1.32 -2.86 22.33
CA GLY A 24 0.36 -3.56 21.48
C GLY A 24 -0.82 -2.71 21.07
N ALA A 25 -1.71 -3.28 20.26
CA ALA A 25 -2.95 -2.63 19.85
C ALA A 25 -4.08 -3.66 19.69
N VAL A 26 -5.32 -3.21 19.91
CA VAL A 26 -6.55 -3.94 19.59
C VAL A 26 -7.25 -3.19 18.47
N LEU A 27 -7.57 -3.89 17.38
CA LEU A 27 -8.25 -3.34 16.20
C LEU A 27 -9.45 -4.24 15.87
N VAL A 28 -10.65 -3.66 15.80
CA VAL A 28 -11.90 -4.33 15.41
C VAL A 28 -12.56 -3.52 14.30
N GLY A 29 -13.05 -4.21 13.27
CA GLY A 29 -13.63 -3.59 12.07
C GLY A 29 -12.54 -3.17 11.09
N ASP A 30 -12.01 -1.95 11.21
CA ASP A 30 -10.93 -1.44 10.38
C ASP A 30 -9.56 -1.80 10.97
N THR A 31 -8.82 -2.66 10.27
CA THR A 31 -7.48 -3.12 10.67
C THR A 31 -6.37 -2.60 9.75
N SER A 32 -6.64 -1.56 8.96
CA SER A 32 -5.68 -0.98 8.01
C SER A 32 -4.35 -0.54 8.66
N ASP A 33 -4.38 -0.15 9.94
CA ASP A 33 -3.21 0.31 10.68
C ASP A 33 -2.36 -0.83 11.28
N TYR A 34 -2.81 -2.09 11.19
CA TYR A 34 -2.14 -3.25 11.77
C TYR A 34 -0.65 -3.33 11.42
N GLY A 35 -0.32 -3.17 10.13
CA GLY A 35 1.06 -3.31 9.66
C GLY A 35 2.01 -2.29 10.29
N ASN A 36 1.58 -1.03 10.39
CA ASN A 36 2.36 0.05 10.99
C ASN A 36 2.53 -0.17 12.50
N LEU A 37 1.43 -0.49 13.20
CA LEU A 37 1.45 -0.72 14.64
C LEU A 37 2.28 -1.94 15.02
N LEU A 38 2.23 -3.02 14.23
CA LEU A 38 3.06 -4.20 14.44
C LEU A 38 4.56 -3.84 14.39
N GLN A 39 4.97 -2.99 13.45
CA GLN A 39 6.37 -2.59 13.33
C GLN A 39 6.85 -1.71 14.50
N LEU A 40 5.99 -0.86 15.08
CA LEU A 40 6.32 -0.13 16.33
C LEU A 40 6.66 -1.09 17.46
N VAL A 41 5.83 -2.13 17.64
CA VAL A 41 5.99 -3.13 18.70
C VAL A 41 7.24 -3.96 18.46
N LEU A 42 7.40 -4.54 17.26
CA LEU A 42 8.49 -5.48 16.97
C LEU A 42 9.88 -4.84 17.01
N ASN A 43 9.99 -3.56 16.65
CA ASN A 43 11.27 -2.86 16.56
C ASN A 43 11.49 -1.85 17.69
N ALA A 44 10.61 -1.82 18.71
CA ALA A 44 10.67 -0.87 19.83
C ALA A 44 10.88 0.58 19.39
N ILE A 45 10.18 0.99 18.33
CA ILE A 45 10.31 2.34 17.75
C ILE A 45 9.57 3.32 18.67
N GLU A 46 10.21 4.45 18.96
CA GLU A 46 9.59 5.51 19.75
C GLU A 46 8.31 6.04 19.08
N LEU A 47 7.28 6.21 19.91
CA LEU A 47 5.99 6.74 19.52
C LEU A 47 6.11 8.22 19.12
N PRO A 48 5.29 8.68 18.16
CA PRO A 48 5.17 10.11 17.88
C PRO A 48 4.59 10.86 19.08
N GLU A 49 4.80 12.18 19.14
CA GLU A 49 4.28 13.04 20.21
C GLU A 49 2.77 12.87 20.48
N ASN A 50 1.99 12.54 19.45
CA ASN A 50 0.56 12.26 19.53
C ASN A 50 0.27 10.82 19.05
N PRO A 51 0.30 9.81 19.93
CA PRO A 51 0.12 8.40 19.55
C PRO A 51 -1.26 8.06 19.00
N ASP A 52 -2.30 8.78 19.41
CA ASP A 52 -3.68 8.62 18.94
C ASP A 52 -3.80 8.84 17.42
N SER A 53 -2.96 9.70 16.84
CA SER A 53 -2.88 9.92 15.39
C SER A 53 -2.60 8.66 14.57
N LEU A 54 -2.04 7.61 15.19
CA LEU A 54 -1.76 6.32 14.55
C LEU A 54 -3.03 5.49 14.28
N ILE A 55 -4.11 5.72 15.04
CA ILE A 55 -5.37 4.97 14.91
C ILE A 55 -6.54 5.83 14.44
N LEU A 56 -6.44 7.16 14.60
CA LEU A 56 -7.44 8.10 14.14
C LEU A 56 -7.47 8.17 12.60
N PRO A 57 -8.62 8.49 11.99
CA PRO A 57 -8.69 8.82 10.57
C PRO A 57 -7.73 9.96 10.23
N ALA A 58 -7.15 9.93 9.03
CA ALA A 58 -6.36 11.06 8.53
C ALA A 58 -7.25 12.31 8.51
N HIS A 59 -6.87 13.35 9.26
CA HIS A 59 -7.54 14.64 9.18
C HIS A 59 -7.17 15.27 7.84
N SER A 60 -8.15 15.90 7.20
CA SER A 60 -8.13 16.45 5.84
C SER A 60 -6.78 17.11 5.47
N GLY A 61 -5.95 16.39 4.70
CA GLY A 61 -4.73 16.93 4.07
C GLY A 61 -3.40 16.40 4.60
N SER A 62 -3.35 15.83 5.80
CA SER A 62 -2.15 15.16 6.32
C SER A 62 -2.36 13.65 6.30
N GLY A 63 -1.61 12.94 5.44
CA GLY A 63 -1.61 11.48 5.43
C GLY A 63 -1.34 10.91 6.83
N LYS A 64 -1.86 9.72 7.14
CA LYS A 64 -1.61 9.09 8.44
C LYS A 64 -0.10 8.96 8.67
N PRO A 65 0.40 9.20 9.90
CA PRO A 65 1.79 8.94 10.24
C PRO A 65 2.12 7.46 10.02
N SER A 66 2.73 7.15 8.88
CA SER A 66 3.37 5.85 8.65
C SER A 66 4.79 5.96 9.21
N ILE A 67 5.23 4.96 9.98
CA ILE A 67 6.66 4.73 10.09
C ILE A 67 7.15 4.56 8.66
N GLY A 68 7.98 5.48 8.19
CA GLY A 68 8.64 5.29 6.90
C GLY A 68 9.43 3.99 6.98
N VAL A 69 9.26 3.11 6.00
CA VAL A 69 10.00 1.83 5.90
C VAL A 69 11.51 2.03 5.98
N ASP A 70 12.00 3.24 5.71
CA ASP A 70 13.39 3.66 5.88
C ASP A 70 13.90 3.57 7.33
N LYS A 71 13.02 3.73 8.33
CA LYS A 71 13.37 3.62 9.74
C LYS A 71 13.47 2.17 10.25
N LEU A 72 13.01 1.19 9.48
CA LEU A 72 13.08 -0.22 9.86
C LEU A 72 14.50 -0.77 9.63
N PRO A 73 15.08 -1.55 10.56
CA PRO A 73 16.33 -2.26 10.30
C PRO A 73 16.14 -3.34 9.23
N ASP A 74 17.22 -3.77 8.58
CA ASP A 74 17.15 -4.85 7.57
C ASP A 74 16.67 -6.16 8.17
N SER A 75 16.91 -6.39 9.46
CA SER A 75 16.40 -7.55 10.20
C SER A 75 14.91 -7.47 10.54
N ALA A 76 14.21 -6.36 10.22
CA ALA A 76 12.80 -6.20 10.53
C ALA A 76 11.98 -7.26 9.79
N GLN A 77 11.17 -8.00 10.55
CA GLN A 77 10.30 -9.03 9.99
C GLN A 77 9.14 -8.39 9.23
N ILE A 78 9.05 -8.65 7.92
CA ILE A 78 8.00 -8.12 7.05
C ILE A 78 6.90 -9.15 6.81
N CYS A 79 7.27 -10.41 6.56
CA CYS A 79 6.32 -11.50 6.35
C CYS A 79 6.56 -12.66 7.31
N SER A 80 5.75 -12.76 8.37
CA SER A 80 5.85 -13.87 9.32
C SER A 80 5.47 -15.24 8.74
N CYS A 81 4.64 -15.30 7.69
CA CYS A 81 4.24 -16.58 7.09
C CYS A 81 5.38 -17.32 6.40
N PHE A 82 6.34 -16.58 5.85
CA PHE A 82 7.47 -17.12 5.09
C PHE A 82 8.82 -16.65 5.62
N ASP A 83 8.83 -16.05 6.81
CA ASP A 83 10.03 -15.56 7.49
C ASP A 83 10.88 -14.61 6.63
N VAL A 84 10.22 -13.63 5.99
CA VAL A 84 10.87 -12.69 5.07
C VAL A 84 11.11 -11.35 5.76
N THR A 85 12.38 -10.98 5.85
CA THR A 85 12.84 -9.71 6.43
C THR A 85 12.88 -8.57 5.40
N LYS A 86 13.07 -7.34 5.87
CA LYS A 86 13.31 -6.18 4.98
C LYS A 86 14.57 -6.38 4.14
N GLY A 87 15.63 -6.94 4.72
CA GLY A 87 16.88 -7.23 4.04
C GLY A 87 16.70 -8.23 2.88
N ASP A 88 15.87 -9.25 3.07
CA ASP A 88 15.55 -10.21 2.01
C ASP A 88 14.83 -9.56 0.83
N LEU A 89 13.91 -8.63 1.11
CA LEU A 89 13.23 -7.85 0.07
C LEU A 89 14.21 -6.95 -0.68
N ILE A 90 15.08 -6.22 0.03
CA ILE A 90 16.10 -5.37 -0.60
C ILE A 90 17.04 -6.20 -1.47
N ALA A 91 17.48 -7.36 -0.97
CA ALA A 91 18.32 -8.28 -1.74
C ALA A 91 17.61 -8.76 -3.02
N ALA A 92 16.32 -9.11 -2.95
CA ALA A 92 15.53 -9.49 -4.12
C ALA A 92 15.34 -8.32 -5.12
N ILE A 93 15.12 -7.10 -4.62
CA ILE A 93 14.99 -5.90 -5.47
C ILE A 93 16.31 -5.63 -6.19
N ASN A 94 17.44 -5.73 -5.49
CA ASN A 94 18.78 -5.57 -6.08
C ASN A 94 19.12 -6.64 -7.14
N LYS A 95 18.45 -7.80 -7.11
CA LYS A 95 18.51 -8.81 -8.18
C LYS A 95 17.60 -8.52 -9.38
N GLY A 96 16.81 -7.44 -9.34
CA GLY A 96 15.90 -7.04 -10.42
C GLY A 96 14.41 -7.28 -10.14
N CYS A 97 14.01 -7.66 -8.91
CA CYS A 97 12.59 -7.85 -8.57
C CYS A 97 11.87 -6.52 -8.34
N HIS A 98 11.58 -5.78 -9.41
CA HIS A 98 11.02 -4.42 -9.33
C HIS A 98 9.48 -4.37 -9.30
N THR A 99 8.82 -5.51 -9.06
CA THR A 99 7.35 -5.57 -8.93
C THR A 99 6.96 -6.42 -7.74
N VAL A 100 5.78 -6.16 -7.16
CA VAL A 100 5.23 -6.99 -6.08
C VAL A 100 5.04 -8.44 -6.54
N ALA A 101 4.71 -8.66 -7.82
CA ALA A 101 4.60 -10.00 -8.40
C ALA A 101 5.96 -10.71 -8.44
N ALA A 102 7.04 -10.02 -8.86
CA ALA A 102 8.38 -10.57 -8.84
C ALA A 102 8.86 -10.88 -7.41
N LEU A 103 8.60 -9.96 -6.46
CA LEU A 103 8.91 -10.19 -5.05
C LEU A 103 8.16 -11.39 -4.46
N LYS A 104 6.88 -11.56 -4.80
CA LYS A 104 6.10 -12.75 -4.42
C LYS A 104 6.72 -14.03 -4.98
N ALA A 105 7.16 -14.02 -6.22
CA ALA A 105 7.77 -15.19 -6.85
C ALA A 105 9.11 -15.57 -6.20
N GLU A 106 9.96 -14.58 -5.91
CA GLU A 106 11.29 -14.79 -5.33
C GLU A 106 11.24 -15.10 -3.82
N THR A 107 10.48 -14.32 -3.05
CA THR A 107 10.52 -14.36 -1.58
C THR A 107 9.32 -15.07 -0.95
N LYS A 108 8.26 -15.35 -1.72
CA LYS A 108 6.95 -15.83 -1.25
C LYS A 108 6.18 -14.83 -0.36
N ALA A 109 6.75 -13.66 -0.04
CA ALA A 109 6.11 -12.67 0.80
C ALA A 109 4.72 -12.28 0.23
N GLY A 110 3.68 -12.41 1.06
CA GLY A 110 2.31 -12.06 0.70
C GLY A 110 1.56 -13.08 -0.16
N THR A 111 2.07 -14.31 -0.27
CA THR A 111 1.36 -15.46 -0.89
C THR A 111 0.57 -16.32 0.12
N GLY A 112 0.72 -16.03 1.42
CA GLY A 112 0.10 -16.75 2.54
C GLY A 112 -1.16 -16.03 3.03
N CYS A 113 -1.07 -15.34 4.16
CA CYS A 113 -2.19 -14.55 4.69
C CYS A 113 -2.42 -13.20 3.99
N GLY A 114 -1.43 -12.72 3.21
CA GLY A 114 -1.50 -11.44 2.50
C GLY A 114 -1.38 -10.18 3.38
N GLY A 115 -1.30 -10.31 4.70
CA GLY A 115 -1.26 -9.15 5.61
C GLY A 115 -0.04 -8.23 5.45
N CYS A 116 1.07 -8.76 4.92
CA CYS A 116 2.30 -7.99 4.69
C CYS A 116 2.31 -7.21 3.37
N ILE A 117 1.34 -7.41 2.46
CA ILE A 117 1.35 -6.80 1.11
C ILE A 117 1.51 -5.28 1.14
N PRO A 118 0.82 -4.51 2.00
CA PRO A 118 1.01 -3.07 2.07
C PRO A 118 2.45 -2.70 2.42
N LEU A 119 3.05 -3.39 3.40
CA LEU A 119 4.40 -3.12 3.86
C LEU A 119 5.46 -3.54 2.83
N VAL A 120 5.29 -4.69 2.16
CA VAL A 120 6.13 -5.12 1.03
C VAL A 120 6.12 -4.07 -0.09
N THR A 121 4.95 -3.52 -0.40
CA THR A 121 4.80 -2.49 -1.45
C THR A 121 5.51 -1.19 -1.05
N GLN A 122 5.42 -0.79 0.23
CA GLN A 122 6.15 0.37 0.73
C GLN A 122 7.67 0.17 0.64
N VAL A 123 8.19 -0.99 1.06
CA VAL A 123 9.63 -1.32 0.94
C VAL A 123 10.08 -1.29 -0.52
N LEU A 124 9.31 -1.89 -1.42
CA LEU A 124 9.59 -1.88 -2.86
C LEU A 124 9.68 -0.44 -3.39
N ASN A 125 8.68 0.39 -3.13
CA ASN A 125 8.64 1.76 -3.65
C ASN A 125 9.78 2.62 -3.09
N ALA A 126 10.10 2.47 -1.79
CA ALA A 126 11.20 3.19 -1.17
C ALA A 126 12.56 2.79 -1.78
N GLU A 127 12.77 1.51 -2.05
CA GLU A 127 14.01 1.03 -2.65
C GLU A 127 14.14 1.42 -4.13
N LEU A 128 13.05 1.32 -4.91
CA LEU A 128 13.03 1.77 -6.31
C LEU A 128 13.31 3.28 -6.41
N ALA A 129 12.73 4.08 -5.50
CA ALA A 129 13.01 5.52 -5.44
C ALA A 129 14.50 5.81 -5.16
N LYS A 130 15.16 5.03 -4.28
CA LYS A 130 16.60 5.15 -4.04
C LYS A 130 17.46 4.79 -5.25
N GLN A 131 16.99 3.85 -6.07
CA GLN A 131 17.64 3.47 -7.32
C GLN A 131 17.33 4.43 -8.49
N GLY A 132 16.54 5.49 -8.25
CA GLY A 132 16.13 6.44 -9.28
C GLY A 132 15.12 5.86 -10.29
N ILE A 133 14.49 4.74 -9.95
CA ILE A 133 13.46 4.10 -10.77
C ILE A 133 12.12 4.72 -10.39
N GLU A 134 11.54 5.52 -11.29
CA GLU A 134 10.20 6.06 -11.06
C GLU A 134 9.16 4.93 -11.06
N VAL A 135 8.45 4.81 -9.95
CA VAL A 135 7.30 3.90 -9.83
C VAL A 135 6.13 4.53 -10.56
N ASN A 136 5.91 4.07 -11.79
CA ASN A 136 4.80 4.54 -12.59
C ASN A 136 3.49 3.83 -12.18
N ASN A 137 2.53 4.59 -11.66
CA ASN A 137 1.21 4.10 -11.25
C ASN A 137 0.17 4.06 -12.40
N ASN A 138 0.62 4.31 -13.63
CA ASN A 138 -0.20 4.20 -14.83
C ASN A 138 -0.82 2.80 -14.94
N LEU A 139 -2.10 2.75 -15.26
CA LEU A 139 -2.82 1.51 -15.47
C LEU A 139 -2.19 0.68 -16.61
N CYS A 140 -1.71 1.37 -17.64
CA CYS A 140 -0.90 0.83 -18.72
C CYS A 140 -0.24 1.99 -19.49
N GLU A 141 0.58 1.68 -20.50
CA GLU A 141 1.20 2.66 -21.39
C GLU A 141 0.21 3.63 -22.05
N HIS A 142 -1.05 3.21 -22.22
CA HIS A 142 -2.10 4.02 -22.84
C HIS A 142 -2.73 5.03 -21.90
N PHE A 143 -2.63 4.85 -20.58
CA PHE A 143 -3.32 5.71 -19.61
C PHE A 143 -2.37 6.15 -18.52
N ALA A 144 -2.13 7.47 -18.45
CA ALA A 144 -1.30 8.10 -17.43
C ALA A 144 -1.97 8.18 -16.04
N TYR A 145 -2.88 7.24 -15.74
CA TYR A 145 -3.75 7.23 -14.58
C TYR A 145 -3.80 5.84 -13.98
N SER A 146 -3.85 5.75 -12.66
CA SER A 146 -4.19 4.51 -11.97
C SER A 146 -5.63 4.08 -12.27
N ARG A 147 -5.97 2.83 -11.95
CA ARG A 147 -7.33 2.30 -12.12
C ARG A 147 -8.38 3.14 -11.37
N GLN A 148 -8.04 3.62 -10.19
CA GLN A 148 -8.95 4.42 -9.35
C GLN A 148 -9.18 5.80 -9.95
N GLU A 149 -8.10 6.48 -10.36
CA GLU A 149 -8.18 7.79 -11.01
C GLU A 149 -8.97 7.71 -12.32
N LEU A 150 -8.72 6.70 -13.14
CA LEU A 150 -9.47 6.49 -14.39
C LEU A 150 -10.95 6.22 -14.11
N PHE A 151 -11.27 5.43 -13.07
CA PHE A 151 -12.65 5.21 -12.64
C PHE A 151 -13.32 6.51 -12.16
N HIS A 152 -12.60 7.36 -11.43
CA HIS A 152 -13.10 8.66 -11.00
C HIS A 152 -13.36 9.58 -12.19
N LEU A 153 -12.45 9.64 -13.18
CA LEU A 153 -12.62 10.40 -14.42
C LEU A 153 -13.86 9.93 -15.20
N ILE A 154 -14.02 8.62 -15.40
CA ILE A 154 -15.20 8.03 -16.06
C ILE A 154 -16.49 8.48 -15.37
N ARG A 155 -16.50 8.47 -14.03
CA ARG A 155 -17.70 8.80 -13.25
C ARG A 155 -18.03 10.29 -13.25
N VAL A 156 -17.02 11.17 -13.15
CA VAL A 156 -17.20 12.63 -13.14
C VAL A 156 -17.59 13.13 -14.52
N GLU A 157 -16.97 12.62 -15.57
CA GLU A 157 -17.23 13.04 -16.96
C GLU A 157 -18.40 12.29 -17.60
N GLY A 158 -18.95 11.28 -16.92
CA GLY A 158 -20.08 10.51 -17.41
C GLY A 158 -19.77 9.68 -18.67
N ILE A 159 -18.51 9.27 -18.84
CA ILE A 159 -18.05 8.50 -20.01
C ILE A 159 -18.74 7.14 -20.01
N LYS A 160 -19.42 6.81 -21.11
CA LYS A 160 -20.19 5.56 -21.22
C LYS A 160 -19.56 4.53 -22.15
N THR A 161 -18.57 4.93 -22.93
CA THR A 161 -17.96 4.08 -23.95
C THR A 161 -16.44 4.10 -23.84
N PHE A 162 -15.82 2.98 -24.22
CA PHE A 162 -14.36 2.86 -24.21
C PHE A 162 -13.72 3.79 -25.26
N GLU A 163 -14.38 3.99 -26.41
CA GLU A 163 -13.91 4.91 -27.45
C GLU A 163 -13.82 6.36 -26.94
N GLU A 164 -14.84 6.81 -26.20
CA GLU A 164 -14.83 8.13 -25.58
C GLU A 164 -13.75 8.26 -24.50
N LEU A 165 -13.53 7.20 -23.71
CA LEU A 165 -12.46 7.16 -22.71
C LEU A 165 -11.08 7.27 -23.37
N LEU A 166 -10.87 6.55 -24.47
CA LEU A 166 -9.62 6.59 -25.23
C LEU A 166 -9.39 7.96 -25.86
N ALA A 167 -10.42 8.55 -26.49
CA ALA A 167 -10.30 9.84 -27.15
C ALA A 167 -9.94 10.98 -26.19
N LYS A 168 -10.41 10.90 -24.93
CA LYS A 168 -10.18 11.95 -23.94
C LYS A 168 -8.93 11.75 -23.09
N HIS A 169 -8.64 10.50 -22.70
CA HIS A 169 -7.69 10.22 -21.61
C HIS A 169 -6.51 9.31 -22.01
N ALA A 170 -6.47 8.80 -23.25
CA ALA A 170 -5.33 7.99 -23.68
C ALA A 170 -4.13 8.84 -24.12
N VAL A 171 -2.93 8.49 -23.64
CA VAL A 171 -1.67 9.06 -24.12
C VAL A 171 -1.30 8.38 -25.44
N SER A 172 -1.18 9.17 -26.49
CA SER A 172 -1.08 8.64 -27.86
C SER A 172 0.30 8.05 -28.13
N ASN A 173 0.40 6.71 -28.25
CA ASN A 173 1.27 6.09 -29.23
C ASN A 173 0.76 4.69 -29.65
N GLN A 174 0.30 4.61 -30.91
CA GLN A 174 -0.07 3.41 -31.68
C GLN A 174 -1.26 2.55 -31.20
N PHE A 175 -2.48 3.00 -31.51
CA PHE A 175 -3.65 2.11 -31.59
C PHE A 175 -3.59 1.26 -32.87
N SER A 176 -3.07 0.04 -32.78
CA SER A 176 -3.51 -1.03 -33.68
C SER A 176 -4.69 -1.74 -33.04
N VAL A 177 -5.84 -1.55 -33.66
CA VAL A 177 -7.16 -2.03 -33.23
C VAL A 177 -7.16 -3.56 -33.23
N HIS A 178 -7.03 -4.20 -32.07
CA HIS A 178 -7.46 -5.59 -31.90
C HIS A 178 -8.30 -5.78 -30.64
N SER A 179 -9.51 -6.25 -30.90
CA SER A 179 -10.63 -6.40 -29.98
C SER A 179 -10.29 -7.27 -28.78
N GLN A 180 -10.09 -6.67 -27.60
CA GLN A 180 -10.34 -7.36 -26.34
C GLN A 180 -11.44 -6.63 -25.59
N ARG A 181 -12.62 -7.26 -25.59
CA ARG A 181 -13.78 -6.88 -24.80
C ARG A 181 -13.37 -6.71 -23.34
N LEU A 182 -13.36 -5.47 -22.86
CA LEU A 182 -13.44 -5.17 -21.43
C LEU A 182 -14.76 -5.76 -20.92
N ARG A 183 -14.71 -6.87 -20.18
CA ARG A 183 -15.78 -7.21 -19.23
C ARG A 183 -15.55 -6.33 -18.01
N LEU A 184 -16.43 -5.33 -17.86
CA LEU A 184 -16.68 -4.64 -16.60
C LEU A 184 -17.19 -5.64 -15.56
#